data_AF-A0A6M3LSD7-F1
#
_entry.id   AF-A0A6M3LSD7-F1
#
_cell.length_a   1.000
_cell.length_b   1.000
_cell.length_c   1.000
_cell.angle_alpha   90.00
_cell.angle_beta   90.00
_cell.angle_gamma   90.00
#
_symmetry.space_group_name_H-M   'P 1'
#
loop_
_entity.id
_entity.type
_entity.pdbx_description
1 polymer ?
#
loop_
_entity_poly.entity_id
_entity_poly.type
_entity_poly.pdbx_seq_one_letter_code
_entity_poly.pdbx_strand_id
1 'polypeptide(L)'
;MIKLQLIGVGTGRCGTRYVAKLLSSAGLLCGHEYFFSYPGLVEARRRLRQERNAYVGDASWLAVPLLESPELRDALVVHIVRHPKAVIESMLRVPPGLAPPYDAYLRRHLPIMWAYDEEIDRDALRYVGWNRWIERLCADGRPYVRYRVEDGPMALFELMQEVGAVNKLPNEDDLFSNTKCNTKGAEREHVEADPDAINFMLRVQLREVTQEYGYDWPGLTG
;
A
#
# COMPACT_ATOMS: atom_id res chain seq x y z
N MET A 1 11.23 -23.89 3.09
CA MET A 1 10.07 -22.96 3.11
C MET A 1 10.33 -21.89 2.06
N ILE A 2 9.36 -21.61 1.17
CA ILE A 2 9.54 -20.62 0.10
C ILE A 2 9.27 -19.24 0.67
N LYS A 3 10.16 -18.28 0.42
CA LYS A 3 10.12 -16.93 0.97
C LYS A 3 10.34 -15.93 -0.16
N LEU A 4 9.60 -14.83 -0.14
CA LEU A 4 9.92 -13.67 -0.97
C LEU A 4 11.06 -12.88 -0.33
N GLN A 5 11.82 -12.16 -1.14
CA GLN A 5 12.85 -11.26 -0.65
C GLN A 5 12.25 -9.90 -0.27
N LEU A 6 11.16 -9.51 -0.93
CA LEU A 6 10.52 -8.20 -0.76
C LEU A 6 8.99 -8.31 -0.80
N ILE A 7 8.32 -7.47 -0.02
CA ILE A 7 6.87 -7.27 -0.06
C ILE A 7 6.55 -5.78 0.00
N GLY A 8 5.94 -5.26 -1.05
CA GLY A 8 5.39 -3.91 -1.09
C GLY A 8 4.00 -3.89 -0.48
N VAL A 9 3.80 -3.15 0.61
CA VAL A 9 2.51 -3.03 1.30
C VAL A 9 2.14 -1.59 1.51
N GLY A 10 0.86 -1.32 1.67
CA GLY A 10 0.32 -0.01 1.98
C GLY A 10 -1.19 -0.13 2.04
N THR A 11 -1.89 0.98 2.20
CA THR A 11 -3.35 0.97 2.03
C THR A 11 -3.73 0.76 0.57
N GLY A 12 -4.95 0.29 0.29
CA GLY A 12 -5.44 0.25 -1.09
C GLY A 12 -5.29 1.63 -1.75
N ARG A 13 -5.04 1.68 -3.07
CA ARG A 13 -4.90 2.95 -3.83
C ARG A 13 -3.65 3.80 -3.50
N CYS A 14 -2.75 3.37 -2.62
CA CYS A 14 -1.51 4.07 -2.31
C CYS A 14 -0.44 4.00 -3.41
N GLY A 15 -0.58 3.14 -4.42
CA GLY A 15 0.42 3.00 -5.49
C GLY A 15 1.14 1.64 -5.55
N THR A 16 0.61 0.60 -4.90
CA THR A 16 1.14 -0.78 -5.01
C THR A 16 1.42 -1.23 -6.45
N ARG A 17 0.51 -0.94 -7.40
CA ARG A 17 0.74 -1.23 -8.82
C ARG A 17 1.93 -0.46 -9.40
N TYR A 18 2.06 0.82 -9.06
CA TYR A 18 3.17 1.65 -9.51
C TYR A 18 4.49 1.06 -9.02
N VAL A 19 4.57 0.70 -7.73
CA VAL A 19 5.77 0.08 -7.14
C VAL A 19 6.09 -1.28 -7.76
N ALA A 20 5.10 -2.13 -8.01
CA ALA A 20 5.34 -3.41 -8.72
C ALA A 20 5.97 -3.19 -10.11
N LYS A 21 5.46 -2.21 -10.87
CA LYS A 21 6.00 -1.84 -12.18
C LYS A 21 7.39 -1.23 -12.09
N LEU A 22 7.60 -0.35 -11.12
CA LEU A 22 8.89 0.30 -10.86
C LEU A 22 9.99 -0.72 -10.55
N LEU A 23 9.72 -1.64 -9.61
CA LEU A 23 10.66 -2.72 -9.28
C LEU A 23 10.91 -3.62 -10.50
N SER A 24 9.86 -4.00 -11.23
CA SER A 24 10.00 -4.83 -12.42
C SER A 24 10.79 -4.15 -13.54
N SER A 25 10.64 -2.84 -13.74
CA SER A 25 11.45 -2.08 -14.71
C SER A 25 12.93 -2.03 -14.35
N ALA A 26 13.27 -2.12 -13.06
CA ALA A 26 14.66 -2.23 -12.60
C ALA A 26 15.21 -3.67 -12.65
N GLY A 27 14.48 -4.61 -13.26
CA GLY A 27 14.86 -6.03 -13.32
C GLY A 27 14.54 -6.84 -12.06
N LEU A 28 13.92 -6.22 -11.05
CA LEU A 28 13.44 -6.89 -9.84
C LEU A 28 11.99 -7.36 -10.06
N LEU A 29 11.81 -8.54 -10.67
CA LEU A 29 10.48 -9.01 -11.06
C LEU A 29 9.53 -9.07 -9.84
N CYS A 30 8.54 -8.19 -9.83
CA CYS A 30 7.63 -7.96 -8.72
C CYS A 30 6.18 -7.96 -9.18
N GLY A 31 5.37 -8.85 -8.61
CA GLY A 31 3.94 -8.93 -8.92
C GLY A 31 3.13 -7.75 -8.38
N HIS A 32 1.95 -7.48 -8.96
CA HIS A 32 0.94 -6.62 -8.32
C HIS A 32 -0.24 -7.51 -7.91
N GLU A 33 -0.37 -7.75 -6.60
CA GLU A 33 -1.36 -8.68 -6.02
C GLU A 33 -1.32 -10.06 -6.69
N TYR A 34 -0.13 -10.47 -7.14
CA TYR A 34 0.06 -11.72 -7.88
C TYR A 34 0.05 -12.91 -6.95
N PHE A 35 0.78 -12.85 -5.84
CA PHE A 35 0.78 -13.91 -4.84
C PHE A 35 -0.29 -13.64 -3.78
N PHE A 36 -0.31 -12.43 -3.24
CA PHE A 36 -1.22 -12.06 -2.16
C PHE A 36 -2.42 -11.30 -2.73
N SER A 37 -3.49 -12.05 -2.99
CA SER A 37 -4.79 -11.52 -3.43
C SER A 37 -5.91 -11.96 -2.48
N TYR A 38 -7.16 -11.58 -2.78
CA TYR A 38 -8.31 -11.82 -1.89
C TYR A 38 -8.57 -13.31 -1.51
N PRO A 39 -8.15 -14.34 -2.30
CA PRO A 39 -8.23 -15.74 -1.85
C PRO A 39 -7.32 -16.09 -0.66
N GLY A 40 -6.38 -15.20 -0.31
CA GLY A 40 -5.56 -15.31 0.90
C GLY A 40 -4.40 -16.31 0.80
N LEU A 41 -3.93 -16.76 1.96
CA LEU A 41 -2.63 -17.44 2.11
C LEU A 41 -2.57 -18.83 1.43
N VAL A 42 -3.69 -19.54 1.33
CA VAL A 42 -3.72 -20.87 0.70
C VAL A 42 -3.33 -20.77 -0.77
N GLU A 43 -3.94 -19.83 -1.48
CA GLU A 43 -3.67 -19.58 -2.89
C GLU A 43 -2.28 -18.96 -3.08
N ALA A 44 -1.87 -18.03 -2.21
CA ALA A 44 -0.52 -17.46 -2.23
C ALA A 44 0.55 -18.57 -2.14
N ARG A 45 0.40 -19.52 -1.20
CA ARG A 45 1.29 -20.67 -1.05
C ARG A 45 1.31 -21.60 -2.26
N ARG A 46 0.19 -21.70 -2.99
CA ARG A 46 0.11 -22.49 -4.22
C ARG A 46 0.94 -21.82 -5.33
N ARG A 47 0.74 -20.52 -5.55
CA ARG A 47 1.48 -19.73 -6.56
C ARG A 47 2.97 -19.64 -6.24
N LEU A 48 3.33 -19.36 -4.99
CA LEU A 48 4.73 -19.35 -4.53
C LEU A 48 5.43 -20.69 -4.82
N ARG A 49 4.74 -21.83 -4.69
CA ARG A 49 5.30 -23.15 -5.04
C ARG A 49 5.54 -23.33 -6.53
N GLN A 50 4.72 -22.73 -7.39
CA GLN A 50 4.81 -22.86 -8.84
C GLN A 50 5.85 -21.93 -9.46
N GLU A 51 6.03 -20.73 -8.91
CA GLU A 51 6.76 -19.64 -9.59
C GLU A 51 7.93 -19.06 -8.77
N ARG A 52 8.41 -19.80 -7.76
CA ARG A 52 9.39 -19.34 -6.76
C ARG A 52 10.67 -18.69 -7.29
N ASN A 53 11.10 -19.02 -8.51
CA ASN A 53 12.36 -18.54 -9.07
C ASN A 53 12.17 -17.37 -10.04
N ALA A 54 10.92 -17.02 -10.36
CA ALA A 54 10.63 -15.93 -11.28
C ALA A 54 10.58 -14.58 -10.56
N TYR A 55 9.92 -14.51 -9.41
CA TYR A 55 9.64 -13.26 -8.71
C TYR A 55 10.51 -13.08 -7.46
N VAL A 56 11.02 -11.86 -7.28
CA VAL A 56 11.71 -11.46 -6.04
C VAL A 56 10.74 -10.95 -4.97
N GLY A 57 9.57 -10.48 -5.39
CA GLY A 57 8.56 -9.91 -4.49
C GLY A 57 7.16 -9.79 -5.09
N ASP A 58 6.25 -9.25 -4.28
CA ASP A 58 4.89 -8.85 -4.65
C ASP A 58 4.62 -7.48 -4.06
N ALA A 59 3.80 -6.66 -4.70
CA ALA A 59 3.23 -5.46 -4.10
C ALA A 59 1.72 -5.66 -3.93
N SER A 60 1.26 -5.73 -2.69
CA SER A 60 -0.13 -6.04 -2.36
C SER A 60 -0.55 -5.42 -1.04
N TRP A 61 -1.61 -4.60 -1.07
CA TRP A 61 -2.23 -4.11 0.16
C TRP A 61 -2.93 -5.23 0.95
N LEU A 62 -3.26 -6.34 0.28
CA LEU A 62 -3.84 -7.54 0.89
C LEU A 62 -2.80 -8.44 1.59
N ALA A 63 -1.52 -8.10 1.51
CA ALA A 63 -0.48 -8.82 2.24
C ALA A 63 -0.36 -8.35 3.72
N VAL A 64 -0.96 -7.22 4.10
CA VAL A 64 -0.80 -6.65 5.46
C VAL A 64 -1.17 -7.64 6.59
N PRO A 65 -2.34 -8.30 6.57
CA PRO A 65 -2.68 -9.30 7.59
C PRO A 65 -1.82 -10.56 7.55
N LEU A 66 -0.98 -10.72 6.52
CA LEU A 66 -0.13 -11.88 6.27
C LEU A 66 1.35 -11.60 6.54
N LEU A 67 1.73 -10.38 6.94
CA LEU A 67 3.13 -10.02 7.15
C LEU A 67 3.82 -10.90 8.21
N GLU A 68 3.11 -11.41 9.22
CA GLU A 68 3.67 -12.32 10.23
C GLU A 68 3.83 -13.77 9.74
N SER A 69 3.26 -14.09 8.57
CA SER A 69 3.33 -15.43 8.01
C SER A 69 4.79 -15.86 7.76
N PRO A 70 5.09 -17.16 7.87
CA PRO A 70 6.44 -17.66 7.62
C PRO A 70 6.99 -17.31 6.22
N GLU A 71 6.12 -17.10 5.24
CA GLU A 71 6.45 -16.72 3.87
C GLU A 71 7.00 -15.29 3.74
N LEU A 72 6.60 -14.39 4.65
CA LEU A 72 6.91 -12.95 4.60
C LEU A 72 7.76 -12.47 5.77
N ARG A 73 8.06 -13.33 6.75
CA ARG A 73 8.73 -12.94 7.99
C ARG A 73 10.07 -12.24 7.79
N ASP A 74 10.84 -12.72 6.82
CA ASP A 74 12.21 -12.23 6.54
C ASP A 74 12.28 -11.33 5.30
N ALA A 75 11.14 -11.06 4.66
CA ALA A 75 11.09 -10.18 3.49
C ALA A 75 11.30 -8.73 3.91
N LEU A 76 12.01 -7.96 3.09
CA LEU A 76 12.01 -6.49 3.19
C LEU A 76 10.58 -5.99 2.98
N VAL A 77 10.06 -5.28 3.97
CA VAL A 77 8.78 -4.59 3.87
C VAL A 77 9.01 -3.20 3.29
N VAL A 78 8.53 -2.97 2.07
CA VAL A 78 8.42 -1.63 1.50
C VAL A 78 7.04 -1.09 1.86
N HIS A 79 6.97 -0.21 2.84
CA HIS A 79 5.74 0.46 3.25
C HIS A 79 5.49 1.66 2.34
N ILE A 80 4.62 1.44 1.37
CA ILE A 80 4.20 2.39 0.33
C ILE A 80 3.15 3.32 0.93
N VAL A 81 3.50 4.59 1.01
CA VAL A 81 2.60 5.65 1.43
C VAL A 81 2.39 6.65 0.28
N ARG A 82 1.24 7.32 0.33
CA ARG A 82 0.81 8.32 -0.64
C ARG A 82 -0.01 9.36 0.11
N HIS A 83 -0.05 10.60 -0.39
CA HIS A 83 -0.82 11.66 0.23
C HIS A 83 -2.25 11.20 0.61
N PRO A 84 -2.67 11.32 1.87
CA PRO A 84 -3.95 10.78 2.35
C PRO A 84 -5.17 11.30 1.57
N LYS A 85 -5.25 12.62 1.28
CA LYS A 85 -6.29 13.21 0.42
C LYS A 85 -6.44 12.46 -0.90
N ALA A 86 -5.34 12.30 -1.64
CA ALA A 86 -5.35 11.63 -2.94
C ALA A 86 -5.74 10.15 -2.85
N VAL A 87 -5.46 9.49 -1.73
CA VAL A 87 -5.88 8.09 -1.50
C VAL A 87 -7.37 8.02 -1.22
N ILE A 88 -7.89 8.83 -0.29
CA ILE A 88 -9.31 8.85 0.10
C ILE A 88 -10.17 9.25 -1.09
N GLU A 89 -9.84 10.32 -1.83
CA GLU A 89 -10.54 10.68 -3.07
C GLU A 89 -10.48 9.57 -4.14
N SER A 90 -9.42 8.76 -4.15
CA SER A 90 -9.31 7.61 -5.05
C SER A 90 -10.18 6.43 -4.61
N MET A 91 -10.50 6.31 -3.31
CA MET A 91 -11.41 5.31 -2.77
C MET A 91 -12.87 5.73 -2.98
N LEU A 92 -13.22 6.97 -2.63
CA LEU A 92 -14.57 7.55 -2.84
C LEU A 92 -15.03 7.51 -4.31
N ARG A 93 -14.10 7.52 -5.27
CA ARG A 93 -14.40 7.35 -6.70
C ARG A 93 -14.73 5.91 -7.13
N VAL A 94 -14.69 4.95 -6.21
CA VAL A 94 -15.03 3.55 -6.48
C VAL A 94 -16.41 3.29 -5.91
N PRO A 95 -17.45 3.15 -6.76
CA PRO A 95 -18.80 2.87 -6.28
C PRO A 95 -18.85 1.66 -5.32
N PRO A 96 -19.62 1.76 -4.23
CA PRO A 96 -19.83 0.65 -3.29
C PRO A 96 -20.26 -0.63 -4.00
N GLY A 97 -19.74 -1.79 -3.56
CA GLY A 97 -20.15 -3.10 -4.08
C GLY A 97 -19.58 -3.48 -5.45
N LEU A 98 -18.78 -2.64 -6.12
CA LEU A 98 -18.05 -3.02 -7.34
C LEU A 98 -16.88 -3.97 -7.09
N ALA A 99 -16.52 -4.19 -5.82
CA ALA A 99 -15.38 -5.00 -5.43
C ALA A 99 -15.73 -5.98 -4.27
N PRO A 100 -16.80 -6.81 -4.37
CA PRO A 100 -17.30 -7.60 -3.23
C PRO A 100 -16.25 -8.46 -2.53
N PRO A 101 -15.29 -9.12 -3.23
CA PRO A 101 -14.23 -9.87 -2.56
C PRO A 101 -13.32 -9.01 -1.68
N TYR A 102 -13.06 -7.76 -2.08
CA TYR A 102 -12.23 -6.83 -1.32
C TYR A 102 -12.99 -6.24 -0.13
N ASP A 103 -14.29 -6.00 -0.27
CA ASP A 103 -15.15 -5.59 0.85
C ASP A 103 -15.22 -6.71 1.90
N ALA A 104 -15.42 -7.95 1.47
CA ALA A 104 -15.41 -9.11 2.37
C ALA A 104 -14.05 -9.26 3.08
N TYR A 105 -12.95 -8.98 2.36
CA TYR A 105 -11.62 -8.98 2.94
C TYR A 105 -11.46 -7.90 4.02
N LEU A 106 -11.87 -6.66 3.72
CA LEU A 106 -11.84 -5.57 4.70
C LEU A 106 -12.76 -5.86 5.89
N ARG A 107 -13.96 -6.44 5.70
CA ARG A 107 -14.87 -6.83 6.79
C ARG A 107 -14.23 -7.80 7.76
N ARG A 108 -13.43 -8.72 7.22
CA ARG A 108 -12.71 -9.70 8.03
C ARG A 108 -11.57 -9.08 8.85
N HIS A 109 -10.85 -8.12 8.27
CA HIS A 109 -9.57 -7.65 8.81
C HIS A 109 -9.61 -6.27 9.46
N LEU A 110 -10.60 -5.44 9.13
CA LEU A 110 -10.84 -4.12 9.72
C LEU A 110 -12.36 -3.88 9.92
N PRO A 111 -13.06 -4.73 10.71
CA PRO A 111 -14.51 -4.70 10.85
C PRO A 111 -15.07 -3.38 11.40
N ILE A 112 -14.27 -2.65 12.18
CA ILE A 112 -14.66 -1.37 12.79
C ILE A 112 -15.01 -0.29 11.76
N MET A 113 -14.57 -0.41 10.50
CA MET A 113 -15.00 0.49 9.42
C MET A 113 -16.52 0.53 9.28
N TRP A 114 -17.22 -0.59 9.45
CA TRP A 114 -18.67 -0.63 9.29
C TRP A 114 -19.46 -0.05 10.48
N ALA A 115 -18.78 0.47 11.49
CA ALA A 115 -19.41 1.28 12.53
C ALA A 115 -19.62 2.74 12.10
N TYR A 116 -19.05 3.16 10.97
CA TYR A 116 -19.20 4.51 10.41
C TYR A 116 -20.18 4.50 9.24
N ASP A 117 -21.18 5.38 9.29
CA ASP A 117 -22.19 5.52 8.24
C ASP A 117 -21.59 6.20 6.99
N GLU A 118 -20.83 7.27 7.20
CA GLU A 118 -20.22 8.07 6.15
C GLU A 118 -19.07 7.33 5.45
N GLU A 119 -19.02 7.41 4.12
CA GLU A 119 -17.99 6.74 3.33
C GLU A 119 -16.60 7.36 3.53
N ILE A 120 -16.53 8.68 3.67
CA ILE A 120 -15.28 9.39 3.92
C ILE A 120 -14.63 8.96 5.25
N ASP A 121 -15.44 8.70 6.27
CA ASP A 121 -14.97 8.18 7.56
C ASP A 121 -14.42 6.76 7.43
N ARG A 122 -15.12 5.91 6.66
CA ARG A 122 -14.66 4.55 6.37
C ARG A 122 -13.31 4.56 5.67
N ASP A 123 -13.13 5.41 4.66
CA ASP A 123 -11.88 5.51 3.91
C ASP A 123 -10.76 6.17 4.72
N ALA A 124 -11.06 7.17 5.56
CA ALA A 124 -10.12 7.74 6.50
C ALA A 124 -9.64 6.70 7.53
N LEU A 125 -10.56 5.95 8.13
CA LEU A 125 -10.22 4.86 9.04
C LEU A 125 -9.45 3.74 8.34
N ARG A 126 -9.79 3.42 7.09
CA ARG A 126 -9.02 2.47 6.29
C ARG A 126 -7.59 2.96 6.09
N TYR A 127 -7.40 4.24 5.73
CA TYR A 127 -6.06 4.80 5.57
C TYR A 127 -5.27 4.69 6.87
N VAL A 128 -5.79 5.23 7.97
CA VAL A 128 -5.10 5.21 9.28
C VAL A 128 -4.85 3.79 9.76
N GLY A 129 -5.91 2.97 9.85
CA GLY A 129 -5.85 1.64 10.43
C GLY A 129 -4.91 0.69 9.68
N TRP A 130 -4.90 0.74 8.35
CA TRP A 130 -4.03 -0.13 7.55
C TRP A 130 -2.55 0.25 7.69
N ASN A 131 -2.25 1.55 7.64
CA ASN A 131 -0.90 2.08 7.80
C ASN A 131 -0.35 1.79 9.20
N ARG A 132 -1.10 2.10 10.26
CA ARG A 132 -0.71 1.80 11.65
C ARG A 132 -0.51 0.30 11.90
N TRP A 133 -1.27 -0.56 11.23
CA TRP A 133 -1.06 -2.00 11.32
C TRP A 133 0.28 -2.41 10.72
N ILE A 134 0.66 -1.89 9.55
CA ILE A 134 1.97 -2.14 8.95
C ILE A 134 3.09 -1.73 9.90
N GLU A 135 3.02 -0.51 10.45
CA GLU A 135 4.01 0.02 11.38
C GLU A 135 4.17 -0.86 12.61
N ARG A 136 3.06 -1.25 13.24
CA ARG A 136 3.07 -2.16 14.39
C ARG A 136 3.76 -3.49 14.05
N LEU A 137 3.47 -4.07 12.89
CA LEU A 137 4.06 -5.35 12.48
C LEU A 137 5.55 -5.25 12.12
N CYS A 138 6.05 -4.05 11.89
CA CYS A 138 7.45 -3.80 11.53
C CYS A 138 8.27 -3.19 12.67
N ALA A 139 7.66 -2.91 13.83
CA ALA A 139 8.33 -2.30 14.98
C ALA A 139 9.47 -3.17 15.56
N ASP A 140 9.36 -4.49 15.43
CA ASP A 140 10.30 -5.47 16.04
C ASP A 140 11.59 -5.70 15.22
N GLY A 141 12.12 -4.67 14.56
CA GLY A 141 13.43 -4.73 13.88
C GLY A 141 13.46 -5.54 12.57
N ARG A 142 12.29 -5.82 11.99
CA ARG A 142 12.21 -6.40 10.63
C ARG A 142 12.82 -5.44 9.60
N PRO A 143 13.47 -5.94 8.52
CA PRO A 143 13.86 -5.09 7.40
C PRO A 143 12.65 -4.31 6.85
N TYR A 144 12.72 -2.98 6.94
CA TYR A 144 11.60 -2.09 6.68
C TYR A 144 12.09 -0.77 6.11
N VAL A 145 11.42 -0.28 5.07
CA VAL A 145 11.57 1.08 4.56
C VAL A 145 10.20 1.70 4.31
N ARG A 146 10.05 2.99 4.60
CA ARG A 146 8.83 3.75 4.26
C ARG A 146 9.11 4.58 3.00
N TYR A 147 8.35 4.33 1.94
CA TYR A 147 8.51 4.98 0.64
C TYR A 147 7.28 5.81 0.28
N ARG A 148 7.47 7.10 0.02
CA ARG A 148 6.41 8.00 -0.49
C ARG A 148 6.42 7.95 -2.00
N VAL A 149 5.27 7.64 -2.61
CA VAL A 149 5.16 7.58 -4.08
C VAL A 149 5.51 8.91 -4.75
N GLU A 150 5.32 10.02 -4.06
CA GLU A 150 5.61 11.37 -4.54
C GLU A 150 7.11 11.71 -4.57
N ASP A 151 7.97 10.95 -3.87
CA ASP A 151 9.43 11.19 -3.83
C ASP A 151 10.14 10.72 -5.11
N GLY A 152 9.41 10.05 -6.00
CA GLY A 152 9.92 9.63 -7.30
C GLY A 152 10.65 8.29 -7.27
N PRO A 153 10.94 7.73 -8.47
CA PRO A 153 11.35 6.35 -8.63
C PRO A 153 12.69 6.02 -7.95
N MET A 154 13.64 6.94 -7.96
CA MET A 154 14.98 6.74 -7.38
C MET A 154 14.95 6.62 -5.86
N ALA A 155 14.09 7.37 -5.18
CA ALA A 155 14.01 7.38 -3.72
C ALA A 155 13.73 5.99 -3.13
N LEU A 156 12.93 5.14 -3.82
CA LEU A 156 12.73 3.76 -3.38
C LEU A 156 14.04 2.96 -3.40
N PHE A 157 14.84 3.08 -4.46
CA PHE A 157 16.08 2.32 -4.60
C PHE A 157 17.16 2.82 -3.66
N GLU A 158 17.21 4.12 -3.38
CA GLU A 158 18.09 4.70 -2.36
C GLU A 158 17.76 4.12 -0.97
N LEU A 159 16.49 4.14 -0.57
CA LEU A 159 16.03 3.51 0.68
C LEU A 159 16.37 2.01 0.74
N MET A 160 16.18 1.28 -0.36
CA MET A 160 16.52 -0.14 -0.43
C MET A 160 18.03 -0.37 -0.36
N GLN A 161 18.85 0.54 -0.87
CA GLN A 161 20.30 0.47 -0.80
C GLN A 161 20.80 0.72 0.62
N GLU A 162 20.21 1.69 1.33
CA GLU A 162 20.55 2.01 2.72
C GLU A 162 20.38 0.80 3.66
N VAL A 163 19.36 -0.02 3.42
CA VAL A 163 19.11 -1.26 4.18
C VAL A 163 19.80 -2.50 3.60
N GLY A 164 20.65 -2.33 2.58
CA GLY A 164 21.42 -3.41 1.96
C GLY A 164 20.60 -4.40 1.13
N ALA A 165 19.38 -4.04 0.72
CA ALA A 165 18.53 -4.89 -0.12
C ALA A 165 18.89 -4.82 -1.61
N VAL A 166 19.55 -3.74 -2.04
CA VAL A 166 20.16 -3.63 -3.37
C VAL A 166 21.58 -3.13 -3.27
N ASN A 167 22.47 -3.66 -4.11
CA ASN A 167 23.90 -3.31 -4.09
C ASN A 167 24.23 -2.19 -5.09
N LYS A 168 23.36 -1.93 -6.06
CA LYS A 168 23.58 -0.95 -7.13
C LYS A 168 22.25 -0.29 -7.46
N LEU A 169 22.27 1.04 -7.59
CA LEU A 169 21.14 1.81 -8.06
C LEU A 169 20.90 1.54 -9.55
N PRO A 170 19.63 1.39 -9.99
CA PRO A 170 19.30 1.33 -11.41
C PRO A 170 19.57 2.67 -12.09
N ASN A 171 19.59 2.67 -13.42
CA ASN A 171 19.57 3.91 -14.19
C ASN A 171 18.15 4.49 -14.16
N GLU A 172 18.00 5.77 -13.84
CA GLU A 172 16.70 6.43 -13.71
C GLU A 172 15.88 6.39 -15.00
N ASP A 173 16.55 6.51 -16.16
CA ASP A 173 15.90 6.48 -17.48
C ASP A 173 15.23 5.14 -17.81
N ASP A 174 15.68 4.06 -17.17
CA ASP A 174 15.11 2.71 -17.35
C ASP A 174 13.88 2.48 -16.44
N LEU A 175 13.61 3.39 -15.49
CA LEU A 175 12.58 3.21 -14.48
C LEU A 175 11.19 3.62 -14.96
N PHE A 176 10.22 2.81 -14.59
CA PHE A 176 8.81 3.16 -14.76
C PHE A 176 8.46 4.36 -13.86
N SER A 177 8.26 5.52 -14.47
CA SER A 177 8.03 6.80 -13.77
C SER A 177 6.56 7.22 -13.66
N ASN A 178 5.63 6.54 -14.38
CA ASN A 178 4.23 6.96 -14.39
C ASN A 178 3.48 6.57 -13.10
N THR A 179 3.51 7.47 -12.12
CA THR A 179 2.79 7.35 -10.83
C THR A 179 1.27 7.36 -11.00
N LYS A 180 0.74 7.83 -12.13
CA LYS A 180 -0.69 7.84 -12.48
C LYS A 180 -1.14 6.59 -13.25
N CYS A 181 -0.37 5.49 -13.22
CA CYS A 181 -0.68 4.27 -14.00
C CYS A 181 -2.05 3.60 -13.72
N ASN A 182 -2.80 4.08 -12.73
CA ASN A 182 -4.15 3.62 -12.37
C ASN A 182 -5.29 4.52 -12.85
N THR A 183 -5.02 5.68 -13.44
CA THR A 183 -6.06 6.57 -14.01
C THR A 183 -6.40 6.12 -15.43
N LYS A 184 -7.18 5.03 -15.58
CA LYS A 184 -7.77 4.71 -16.89
C LYS A 184 -8.86 5.74 -17.22
N GLY A 185 -8.50 6.73 -18.03
CA GLY A 185 -9.23 7.32 -19.17
C GLY A 185 -10.70 7.75 -19.09
N ALA A 186 -11.43 7.52 -17.99
CA ALA A 186 -12.77 8.04 -17.84
C ALA A 186 -12.70 9.37 -17.10
N GLU A 187 -13.28 10.42 -17.68
CA GLU A 187 -13.74 11.60 -16.95
C GLU A 187 -14.65 11.10 -15.82
N ARG A 188 -14.09 10.96 -14.62
CA ARG A 188 -14.86 10.66 -13.42
C ARG A 188 -15.10 11.98 -12.73
N GLU A 189 -16.29 12.13 -12.16
CA GLU A 189 -16.61 13.28 -11.33
C GLU A 189 -15.50 13.54 -10.32
N HIS A 190 -15.15 14.82 -10.21
CA HIS A 190 -14.18 15.27 -9.23
C HIS A 190 -14.79 15.09 -7.84
N VAL A 191 -14.31 14.12 -7.09
CA VAL A 191 -14.63 13.95 -5.69
C VAL A 191 -13.54 14.64 -4.89
N GLU A 192 -13.93 15.63 -4.08
CA GLU A 192 -13.05 16.27 -3.11
C GLU A 192 -13.31 15.67 -1.73
N ALA A 193 -12.25 15.20 -1.08
CA ALA A 193 -12.33 14.81 0.32
C ALA A 193 -12.25 16.07 1.18
N ASP A 194 -13.37 16.50 1.76
CA ASP A 194 -13.43 17.62 2.69
C ASP A 194 -13.02 17.16 4.11
N PRO A 195 -11.92 17.69 4.69
CA PRO A 195 -11.52 17.41 6.07
C PRO A 195 -12.62 17.64 7.11
N ASP A 196 -13.49 18.64 6.91
CA ASP A 196 -14.52 18.98 7.89
C ASP A 196 -15.68 17.98 7.89
N ALA A 197 -15.83 17.21 6.81
CA ALA A 197 -16.76 16.09 6.73
C ALA A 197 -16.25 14.82 7.43
N ILE A 198 -14.96 14.78 7.83
CA ILE A 198 -14.39 13.63 8.54
C ILE A 198 -14.69 13.74 10.03
N ASN A 199 -15.15 12.63 10.62
CA ASN A 199 -15.35 12.48 12.05
C ASN A 199 -14.13 13.02 12.83
N PHE A 200 -14.41 13.83 13.86
CA PHE A 200 -13.38 14.54 14.62
C PHE A 200 -12.24 13.63 15.09
N MET A 201 -12.55 12.45 15.65
CA MET A 201 -11.52 11.53 16.15
C MET A 201 -10.67 10.95 15.02
N LEU A 202 -11.27 10.63 13.87
CA LEU A 202 -10.54 10.15 12.71
C LEU A 202 -9.67 11.25 12.10
N ARG A 203 -10.15 12.49 12.07
CA ARG A 203 -9.39 13.64 11.60
C ARG A 203 -8.14 13.90 12.43
N VAL A 204 -8.21 13.76 13.76
CA VAL A 204 -7.03 13.84 14.64
C VAL A 204 -6.00 12.77 14.28
N GLN A 205 -6.43 11.50 14.17
CA GLN A 205 -5.54 10.39 13.82
C GLN A 205 -4.96 10.53 12.40
N LEU A 206 -5.78 10.99 11.45
CA LEU A 206 -5.36 11.21 10.08
C LEU A 206 -4.33 12.33 10.00
N ARG A 207 -4.50 13.42 10.76
CA ARG A 207 -3.51 14.50 10.88
C ARG A 207 -2.16 13.98 11.38
N GLU A 208 -2.16 13.17 12.43
CA GLU A 208 -0.93 12.57 12.99
C GLU A 208 -0.19 11.76 11.92
N VAL A 209 -0.87 10.82 11.25
CA VAL A 209 -0.26 10.00 10.19
C VAL A 209 0.20 10.87 9.01
N THR A 210 -0.58 11.89 8.64
CA THR A 210 -0.23 12.84 7.56
C THR A 210 1.09 13.53 7.85
N GLN A 211 1.24 14.08 9.06
CA GLN A 211 2.44 14.79 9.51
C GLN A 211 3.63 13.86 9.65
N GLU A 212 3.44 12.67 10.25
CA GLU A 212 4.50 11.66 10.39
C GLU A 212 5.06 11.20 9.03
N TYR A 213 4.25 11.23 7.98
CA TYR A 213 4.66 10.90 6.62
C TYR A 213 5.17 12.10 5.84
N GLY A 214 5.32 13.27 6.47
CA GLY A 214 5.83 14.48 5.84
C GLY A 214 4.89 15.03 4.76
N TYR A 215 3.59 14.80 4.89
CA TYR A 215 2.57 15.45 4.06
C TYR A 215 1.93 16.63 4.82
N ASP A 216 1.30 17.51 4.06
CA ASP A 216 0.44 18.57 4.58
C ASP A 216 -0.93 18.51 3.90
N TRP A 217 -2.00 18.52 4.69
CA TRP A 217 -3.37 18.58 4.20
C TRP A 217 -4.09 19.71 4.93
N PRO A 218 -4.16 20.90 4.32
CA PRO A 218 -4.87 22.04 4.89
C PRO A 218 -6.32 21.69 5.24
N GLY A 219 -6.75 22.07 6.44
CA GLY A 219 -8.10 21.78 6.95
C GLY A 219 -8.20 20.54 7.84
N LEU A 220 -7.18 19.66 7.91
CA LEU A 220 -7.08 18.65 8.98
C LEU A 220 -6.72 19.31 10.32
N THR A 221 -7.60 20.17 10.84
CA THR A 221 -7.53 20.69 12.20
C THR A 221 -8.14 19.68 13.16
N GLY A 222 -7.65 19.62 14.38
CA GLY A 222 -8.10 18.67 15.40
C GLY A 222 -8.27 19.37 16.73
#